data_AF-A0A537LP93-F1
#
_entry.id   AF-A0A537LP93-F1
#
_cell.length_a   1.000
_cell.length_b   1.000
_cell.length_c   1.000
_cell.angle_alpha   90.00
_cell.angle_beta   90.00
_cell.angle_gamma   90.00
#
_symmetry.space_group_name_H-M   'P 1'
#
loop_
_entity.id
_entity.type
_entity.pdbx_description
1 polymer ?
#
loop_
_entity_poly.entity_id
_entity_poly.type
_entity_poly.pdbx_seq_one_letter_code
_entity_poly.pdbx_strand_id
1 'polypeptide(L)'
;MNHTLEARPALKFDRNELSGAFGDIGTDFPLLVSMILIAKLDTASVLVMFGLMQIVTGLVYRMPMPVQPLKAMAVLVITQKLSGRILYGGGLAIGVMMLVLAATGLIEWVARAVPKSVVRGIQFGLGLQLASLALKDYVQAGGLPGYGLAAACFVLTLALLGNRKYPPALLVILLGVVYALLFNVDLGALGRGIGFTLPHISVPNTADVLTGLVALALPQLPLSLGNSILATRQITEDLFPRRAVGVRKISLTYALM
;
A
#
# COMPACT_ATOMS: atom_id res chain seq x y z
N MET A 1 -18.86 -4.02 -32.21
CA MET A 1 -18.07 -2.89 -31.69
C MET A 1 -16.61 -3.34 -31.73
N ASN A 2 -15.84 -2.89 -32.71
CA ASN A 2 -14.48 -3.37 -32.96
C ASN A 2 -13.54 -2.87 -31.85
N HIS A 3 -13.17 -3.76 -30.93
CA HIS A 3 -12.14 -3.50 -29.92
C HIS A 3 -10.76 -3.60 -30.58
N THR A 4 -10.32 -2.55 -31.26
CA THR A 4 -8.91 -2.39 -31.60
C THR A 4 -8.12 -2.32 -30.29
N LEU A 5 -7.36 -3.38 -30.00
CA LEU A 5 -6.39 -3.43 -28.90
C LEU A 5 -5.37 -2.32 -29.15
N GLU A 6 -5.51 -1.18 -28.48
CA GLU A 6 -4.50 -0.12 -28.51
C GLU A 6 -3.15 -0.70 -28.08
N ALA A 7 -2.10 -0.35 -28.81
CA ALA A 7 -0.73 -0.68 -28.45
C ALA A 7 -0.46 -0.26 -26.99
N ARG A 8 0.21 -1.12 -26.21
CA ARG A 8 0.54 -0.82 -24.81
C ARG A 8 1.31 0.51 -24.76
N PRO A 9 0.74 1.57 -24.16
CA PRO A 9 1.41 2.86 -24.18
C PRO A 9 2.72 2.80 -23.41
N ALA A 10 3.63 3.69 -23.79
CA ALA A 10 4.92 3.85 -23.14
C ALA A 10 4.73 4.25 -21.66
N LEU A 11 5.67 3.82 -20.81
CA LEU A 11 5.76 4.31 -19.45
C LEU A 11 6.02 5.82 -19.48
N LYS A 12 5.33 6.54 -18.61
CA LYS A 12 5.50 7.98 -18.45
C LYS A 12 6.15 8.24 -17.10
N PHE A 13 7.06 9.20 -17.07
CA PHE A 13 7.70 9.68 -15.86
C PHE A 13 7.52 11.19 -15.84
N ASP A 14 6.35 11.63 -15.41
CA ASP A 14 6.03 13.04 -15.28
C ASP A 14 5.63 13.39 -13.83
N ARG A 15 5.44 14.68 -13.57
CA ARG A 15 5.05 15.17 -12.24
C ARG A 15 3.70 14.61 -11.74
N ASN A 16 2.79 14.23 -12.63
CA ASN A 16 1.50 13.64 -12.23
C ASN A 16 1.71 12.20 -11.77
N GLU A 17 2.57 11.43 -12.48
CA GLU A 17 2.97 10.09 -12.04
C GLU A 17 3.72 10.15 -10.71
N LEU A 18 4.64 11.11 -10.55
CA LEU A 18 5.33 11.34 -9.27
C LEU A 18 4.35 11.71 -8.15
N SER A 19 3.38 12.59 -8.44
CA SER A 19 2.32 12.95 -7.50
C SER A 19 1.46 11.75 -7.12
N GLY A 20 1.16 10.86 -8.07
CA GLY A 20 0.42 9.63 -7.82
C GLY A 20 1.20 8.68 -6.92
N ALA A 21 2.50 8.48 -7.20
CA ALA A 21 3.38 7.65 -6.39
C ALA A 21 3.46 8.13 -4.93
N PHE A 22 3.57 9.44 -4.72
CA PHE A 22 3.56 10.03 -3.38
C PHE A 22 2.18 9.96 -2.70
N GLY A 23 1.09 10.02 -3.47
CA GLY A 23 -0.25 9.77 -2.95
C GLY A 23 -0.44 8.34 -2.45
N ASP A 24 0.08 7.36 -3.17
CA ASP A 24 0.06 5.92 -2.81
C ASP A 24 0.93 5.64 -1.57
N ILE A 25 2.19 6.10 -1.58
CA ILE A 25 3.11 5.95 -0.45
C ILE A 25 2.53 6.57 0.83
N GLY A 26 1.77 7.66 0.73
CA GLY A 26 1.15 8.30 1.88
C GLY A 26 0.21 7.39 2.69
N THR A 27 -0.44 6.40 2.05
CA THR A 27 -1.32 5.45 2.75
C THR A 27 -0.57 4.27 3.36
N ASP A 28 0.61 3.97 2.84
CA ASP A 28 1.32 2.73 3.11
C ASP A 28 2.50 2.92 4.06
N PHE A 29 3.16 4.07 3.95
CA PHE A 29 4.38 4.40 4.70
C PHE A 29 4.17 4.35 6.22
N PRO A 30 3.08 4.91 6.81
CA PRO A 30 2.90 4.83 8.26
C PRO A 30 2.79 3.40 8.78
N LEU A 31 2.15 2.50 8.02
CA LEU A 31 2.02 1.10 8.40
C LEU A 31 3.37 0.38 8.29
N LEU A 32 4.12 0.61 7.21
CA LEU A 32 5.45 0.02 7.01
C LEU A 32 6.42 0.44 8.11
N VAL A 33 6.52 1.74 8.40
CA VAL A 33 7.39 2.26 9.46
C VAL A 33 7.00 1.68 10.82
N SER A 34 5.69 1.65 11.12
CA SER A 34 5.20 1.09 12.39
C SER A 34 5.57 -0.39 12.55
N MET A 35 5.41 -1.19 11.48
CA MET A 35 5.80 -2.59 11.49
C MET A 35 7.31 -2.78 11.63
N ILE A 36 8.12 -1.98 10.90
CA ILE A 36 9.58 -2.03 10.98
C ILE A 36 10.05 -1.84 12.43
N LEU A 37 9.52 -0.82 13.11
CA LEU A 37 9.90 -0.50 14.47
C LEU A 37 9.43 -1.56 15.48
N ILE A 38 8.18 -2.04 15.36
CA ILE A 38 7.59 -2.94 16.36
C ILE A 38 8.06 -4.39 16.18
N ALA A 39 8.07 -4.88 14.94
CA ALA A 39 8.52 -6.24 14.64
C ALA A 39 10.05 -6.35 14.50
N LYS A 40 10.77 -5.24 14.66
CA LYS A 40 12.23 -5.13 14.53
C LYS A 40 12.72 -5.65 13.17
N LEU A 41 12.05 -5.24 12.11
CA LEU A 41 12.41 -5.62 10.75
C LEU A 41 13.64 -4.83 10.31
N ASP A 42 14.43 -5.42 9.42
CA ASP A 42 15.48 -4.67 8.75
C ASP A 42 14.85 -3.66 7.78
N THR A 43 15.13 -2.39 8.04
CA THR A 43 14.52 -1.26 7.32
C THR A 43 14.89 -1.29 5.85
N ALA A 44 16.15 -1.59 5.51
CA ALA A 44 16.62 -1.62 4.14
C ALA A 44 15.94 -2.74 3.33
N SER A 45 15.89 -3.95 3.88
CA SER A 45 15.22 -5.08 3.23
C SER A 45 13.76 -4.78 2.93
N VAL A 46 13.01 -4.25 3.91
CA VAL A 46 11.59 -3.93 3.73
C VAL A 46 11.39 -2.84 2.67
N LEU A 47 12.11 -1.72 2.75
CA LEU A 47 11.93 -0.60 1.82
C LEU A 47 12.41 -0.92 0.41
N VAL A 48 13.54 -1.62 0.26
CA VAL A 48 14.07 -2.05 -1.04
C VAL A 48 13.13 -3.06 -1.68
N MET A 49 12.61 -4.03 -0.92
CA MET A 49 11.67 -5.01 -1.48
C MET A 49 10.33 -4.40 -1.82
N PHE A 50 9.78 -3.53 -0.98
CA PHE A 50 8.57 -2.79 -1.30
C PHE A 50 8.74 -1.93 -2.57
N GLY A 51 9.86 -1.22 -2.69
CA GLY A 51 10.19 -0.44 -3.88
C GLY A 51 10.37 -1.30 -5.14
N LEU A 52 11.08 -2.43 -5.04
CA LEU A 52 11.24 -3.37 -6.15
C LEU A 52 9.88 -3.90 -6.62
N MET A 53 9.02 -4.26 -5.68
CA MET A 53 7.67 -4.75 -5.92
C MET A 53 6.81 -3.70 -6.66
N GLN A 54 6.87 -2.43 -6.26
CA GLN A 54 6.22 -1.32 -6.96
C GLN A 54 6.77 -1.12 -8.40
N ILE A 55 8.08 -1.30 -8.61
CA ILE A 55 8.68 -1.24 -9.96
C ILE A 55 8.17 -2.42 -10.81
N VAL A 56 8.18 -3.64 -10.26
CA VAL A 56 7.73 -4.85 -10.95
C VAL A 56 6.27 -4.70 -11.39
N THR A 57 5.37 -4.22 -10.52
CA THR A 57 3.96 -4.00 -10.91
C THR A 57 3.82 -2.94 -11.99
N GLY A 58 4.55 -1.82 -11.87
CA GLY A 58 4.60 -0.78 -12.91
C GLY A 58 5.01 -1.34 -14.27
N LEU A 59 6.01 -2.22 -14.32
CA LEU A 59 6.48 -2.87 -15.56
C LEU A 59 5.50 -3.92 -16.09
N VAL A 60 4.92 -4.75 -15.22
CA VAL A 60 4.01 -5.86 -15.57
C VAL A 60 2.66 -5.36 -16.08
N TYR A 61 2.13 -4.29 -15.48
CA TYR A 61 0.82 -3.76 -15.82
C TYR A 61 0.87 -2.55 -16.76
N ARG A 62 1.97 -1.79 -16.77
CA ARG A 62 2.11 -0.52 -17.52
C ARG A 62 0.97 0.46 -17.25
N MET A 63 0.48 0.45 -16.02
CA MET A 63 -0.51 1.38 -15.47
C MET A 63 -0.31 1.43 -13.95
N PRO A 64 -0.78 2.50 -13.26
CA PRO A 64 -0.71 2.57 -11.82
C PRO A 64 -1.45 1.39 -11.19
N MET A 65 -0.70 0.51 -10.53
CA MET A 65 -1.22 -0.67 -9.84
C MET A 65 -0.66 -0.68 -8.42
N PRO A 66 -1.53 -0.63 -7.39
CA PRO A 66 -1.09 -0.47 -6.03
C PRO A 66 -0.45 -1.75 -5.51
N VAL A 67 0.63 -1.60 -4.73
CA VAL A 67 1.22 -2.67 -3.92
C VAL A 67 0.90 -2.36 -2.48
N GLN A 68 -0.19 -2.95 -2.00
CA GLN A 68 -0.71 -2.56 -0.69
C GLN A 68 -0.05 -3.37 0.42
N PRO A 69 0.40 -2.73 1.52
CA PRO A 69 0.79 -3.42 2.72
C PRO A 69 -0.43 -4.10 3.37
N LEU A 70 -0.20 -5.26 3.98
CA LEU A 70 -1.24 -6.10 4.55
C LEU A 70 -1.80 -5.49 5.84
N LYS A 71 -2.82 -4.62 5.69
CA LYS A 71 -3.34 -3.79 6.80
C LYS A 71 -3.75 -4.57 8.05
N ALA A 72 -4.45 -5.70 7.93
CA ALA A 72 -4.84 -6.48 9.10
C ALA A 72 -3.62 -7.17 9.75
N MET A 73 -2.68 -7.67 8.94
CA MET A 73 -1.41 -8.17 9.48
C MET A 73 -0.65 -7.07 10.22
N ALA A 74 -0.57 -5.87 9.65
CA ALA A 74 0.09 -4.74 10.29
C ALA A 74 -0.55 -4.44 11.66
N VAL A 75 -1.88 -4.33 11.72
CA VAL A 75 -2.60 -4.13 12.99
C VAL A 75 -2.27 -5.22 14.00
N LEU A 76 -2.32 -6.50 13.60
CA LEU A 76 -2.07 -7.62 14.51
C LEU A 76 -0.62 -7.66 14.99
N VAL A 77 0.34 -7.45 14.10
CA VAL A 77 1.77 -7.35 14.44
C VAL A 77 2.04 -6.22 15.42
N ILE A 78 1.44 -5.05 15.17
CA ILE A 78 1.59 -3.85 16.00
C ILE A 78 0.97 -4.09 17.38
N THR A 79 -0.26 -4.57 17.44
CA THR A 79 -1.04 -4.71 18.67
C THR A 79 -0.57 -5.88 19.54
N GLN A 80 -0.26 -7.02 18.94
CA GLN A 80 0.20 -8.22 19.64
C GLN A 80 1.73 -8.30 19.76
N LYS A 81 2.45 -7.30 19.24
CA LYS A 81 3.93 -7.23 19.24
C LYS A 81 4.56 -8.49 18.65
N LEU A 82 4.00 -9.00 17.56
CA LEU A 82 4.50 -10.21 16.92
C LEU A 82 5.88 -9.97 16.30
N SER A 83 6.74 -10.98 16.37
CA SER A 83 8.10 -10.87 15.84
C SER A 83 8.13 -10.85 14.31
N GLY A 84 9.18 -10.26 13.74
CA GLY A 84 9.40 -10.27 12.28
C GLY A 84 9.44 -11.67 11.66
N ARG A 85 9.88 -12.70 12.41
CA ARG A 85 9.88 -14.09 11.94
C ARG A 85 8.47 -14.62 11.66
N ILE A 86 7.53 -14.35 12.58
CA ILE A 86 6.12 -14.71 12.41
C ILE A 86 5.51 -13.93 11.25
N LEU A 87 5.87 -12.65 11.08
CA LEU A 87 5.43 -11.84 9.94
C LEU A 87 5.93 -12.42 8.61
N TYR A 88 7.20 -12.80 8.50
CA TYR A 88 7.73 -13.46 7.30
C TYR A 88 7.03 -14.79 7.04
N GLY A 89 6.78 -15.59 8.09
CA GLY A 89 6.01 -16.82 8.00
C GLY A 89 4.56 -16.59 7.52
N GLY A 90 3.89 -15.55 8.03
CA GLY A 90 2.55 -15.15 7.62
C GLY A 90 2.49 -14.62 6.20
N GLY A 91 3.50 -13.85 5.78
CA GLY A 91 3.67 -13.37 4.40
C GLY A 91 3.83 -14.53 3.41
N LEU A 92 4.70 -15.50 3.73
CA LEU A 92 4.85 -16.72 2.93
C LEU A 92 3.54 -17.52 2.87
N ALA A 93 2.87 -17.70 4.01
CA ALA A 93 1.61 -18.44 4.10
C ALA A 93 0.52 -17.80 3.23
N ILE A 94 0.31 -16.47 3.31
CA ILE A 94 -0.70 -15.81 2.49
C ILE A 94 -0.33 -15.81 1.00
N GLY A 95 0.95 -15.67 0.66
CA GLY A 95 1.43 -15.79 -0.72
C GLY A 95 1.12 -17.16 -1.32
N VAL A 96 1.47 -18.24 -0.62
CA VAL A 96 1.18 -19.61 -1.05
C VAL A 96 -0.33 -19.85 -1.16
N MET A 97 -1.12 -19.42 -0.16
CA MET A 97 -2.58 -19.56 -0.21
C MET A 97 -3.18 -18.84 -1.41
N MET A 98 -2.78 -17.58 -1.64
CA MET A 98 -3.26 -16.81 -2.78
C MET A 98 -2.81 -17.39 -4.12
N LEU A 99 -1.61 -17.97 -4.18
CA LEU A 99 -1.12 -18.69 -5.35
C LEU A 99 -2.01 -19.90 -5.65
N VAL A 100 -2.33 -20.71 -4.64
CA VAL A 100 -3.22 -21.88 -4.78
C VAL A 100 -4.61 -21.43 -5.22
N LEU A 101 -5.18 -20.40 -4.59
CA LEU A 101 -6.50 -19.86 -4.96
C LEU A 101 -6.54 -19.33 -6.41
N ALA A 102 -5.48 -18.65 -6.86
CA ALA A 102 -5.38 -18.12 -8.22
C ALA A 102 -5.06 -19.19 -9.27
N ALA A 103 -4.27 -20.20 -8.92
CA ALA A 103 -3.94 -21.31 -9.80
C ALA A 103 -5.16 -22.20 -10.07
N THR A 104 -5.94 -22.50 -9.02
CA THR A 104 -7.14 -23.36 -9.07
C THR A 104 -8.37 -22.69 -9.68
N GLY A 105 -8.39 -21.36 -9.76
CA GLY A 105 -9.56 -20.61 -10.25
C GLY A 105 -10.64 -20.38 -9.17
N LEU A 106 -10.36 -20.74 -7.92
CA LEU A 106 -11.29 -20.54 -6.80
C LEU A 106 -11.50 -19.05 -6.51
N ILE A 107 -10.49 -18.23 -6.79
CA ILE A 107 -10.56 -16.78 -6.61
C ILE A 107 -11.67 -16.14 -7.46
N GLU A 108 -11.85 -16.58 -8.72
CA GLU A 108 -12.91 -16.08 -9.59
C GLU A 108 -14.29 -16.56 -9.16
N TRP A 109 -14.38 -17.74 -8.56
CA TRP A 109 -15.63 -18.21 -7.96
C TRP A 109 -16.03 -17.32 -6.79
N VAL A 110 -15.11 -17.02 -5.87
CA VAL A 110 -15.35 -16.08 -4.77
C VAL A 110 -15.69 -14.68 -5.30
N ALA A 111 -14.95 -14.20 -6.30
CA ALA A 111 -15.18 -12.88 -6.89
C ALA A 111 -16.59 -12.71 -7.46
N ARG A 112 -17.17 -13.77 -8.05
CA ARG A 112 -18.54 -13.75 -8.57
C ARG A 112 -19.61 -13.70 -7.48
N ALA A 113 -19.30 -14.18 -6.28
CA ALA A 113 -20.21 -14.11 -5.14
C ALA A 113 -20.28 -12.71 -4.50
N VAL A 114 -19.28 -11.86 -4.73
CA VAL A 114 -19.21 -10.52 -4.11
C VAL A 114 -19.84 -9.47 -5.04
N PRO A 115 -20.99 -8.87 -4.67
CA PRO A 115 -21.64 -7.87 -5.51
C PRO A 115 -20.86 -6.55 -5.53
N LYS A 116 -21.04 -5.76 -6.60
CA LYS A 116 -20.39 -4.44 -6.75
C LYS A 116 -20.68 -3.49 -5.58
N SER A 117 -21.85 -3.57 -4.96
CA SER A 117 -22.21 -2.76 -3.78
C SER A 117 -21.28 -3.02 -2.60
N VAL A 118 -20.88 -4.27 -2.36
CA VAL A 118 -19.93 -4.63 -1.30
C VAL A 118 -18.54 -4.07 -1.61
N VAL A 119 -18.09 -4.17 -2.86
CA VAL A 119 -16.79 -3.60 -3.27
C VAL A 119 -16.75 -2.09 -3.06
N ARG A 120 -17.81 -1.36 -3.45
CA ARG A 120 -17.94 0.09 -3.19
C ARG A 120 -18.00 0.41 -1.70
N GLY A 121 -18.69 -0.42 -0.91
CA GLY A 121 -18.74 -0.31 0.54
C GLY A 121 -17.36 -0.44 1.18
N ILE A 122 -16.55 -1.40 0.73
CA ILE A 122 -15.16 -1.58 1.17
C ILE A 122 -14.33 -0.33 0.84
N GLN A 123 -14.40 0.17 -0.39
CA GLN A 123 -13.67 1.37 -0.82
C GLN A 123 -14.04 2.61 0.02
N PHE A 124 -15.33 2.85 0.21
CA PHE A 124 -15.83 3.98 0.99
C PHE A 124 -15.43 3.85 2.47
N GLY A 125 -15.61 2.67 3.06
CA GLY A 125 -15.22 2.38 4.43
C GLY A 125 -13.72 2.56 4.68
N LEU A 126 -12.86 2.12 3.75
CA LEU A 126 -11.42 2.34 3.83
C LEU A 126 -11.06 3.84 3.74
N GLY A 127 -11.72 4.60 2.88
CA GLY A 127 -11.56 6.05 2.81
C GLY A 127 -11.92 6.74 4.13
N LEU A 128 -13.05 6.38 4.73
CA LEU A 128 -13.46 6.89 6.04
C LEU A 128 -12.49 6.49 7.16
N GLN A 129 -11.96 5.27 7.13
CA GLN A 129 -10.96 4.82 8.10
C GLN A 129 -9.68 5.64 8.01
N LEU A 130 -9.17 5.91 6.80
CA LEU A 130 -7.99 6.75 6.60
C LEU A 130 -8.23 8.19 7.05
N ALA A 131 -9.40 8.75 6.75
CA ALA A 131 -9.79 10.07 7.22
C ALA A 131 -9.88 10.12 8.76
N SER A 132 -10.48 9.10 9.38
CA SER A 132 -10.56 9.00 10.84
C SER A 132 -9.19 8.87 11.48
N LEU A 133 -8.31 8.02 10.94
CA LEU A 133 -6.93 7.84 11.41
C LEU A 133 -6.15 9.15 11.34
N ALA A 134 -6.27 9.87 10.21
CA ALA A 134 -5.63 11.17 10.05
C ALA A 134 -6.11 12.19 11.10
N LEU A 135 -7.42 12.33 11.28
CA LEU A 135 -7.99 13.33 12.19
C LEU A 135 -7.75 13.00 13.68
N LYS A 136 -7.90 11.73 14.08
CA LYS A 136 -7.84 11.33 15.48
C LYS A 136 -6.42 11.08 15.98
N ASP A 137 -5.55 10.55 15.13
CA ASP A 137 -4.21 10.15 15.56
C ASP A 137 -3.16 11.14 15.08
N TYR A 138 -3.08 11.41 13.77
CA TYR A 138 -1.99 12.24 13.23
C TYR A 138 -2.16 13.74 13.51
N VAL A 139 -3.32 14.31 13.18
CA VAL A 139 -3.57 15.74 13.38
C VAL A 139 -3.60 16.08 14.87
N GLN A 140 -4.26 15.24 15.66
CA GLN A 140 -4.37 15.42 17.10
C GLN A 140 -3.02 15.31 17.82
N ALA A 141 -2.14 14.38 17.41
CA ALA A 141 -0.81 14.23 18.01
C ALA A 141 0.06 15.51 17.86
N GLY A 142 -0.15 16.29 16.79
CA GLY A 142 0.54 17.55 16.57
C GLY A 142 -0.03 18.75 17.36
N GLY A 143 -1.12 18.57 18.12
CA GLY A 143 -1.79 19.65 18.85
C GLY A 143 -2.22 20.81 17.93
N LEU A 144 -2.18 22.05 18.44
CA LEU A 144 -2.53 23.26 17.69
C LEU A 144 -1.73 23.39 16.36
N PRO A 145 -0.39 23.20 16.34
CA PRO A 145 0.37 23.19 15.09
C PRO A 145 -0.08 22.11 14.10
N GLY A 146 -0.45 20.92 14.60
CA GLY A 146 -0.98 19.82 13.78
C GLY A 146 -2.27 20.19 13.07
N TYR A 147 -3.23 20.79 13.79
CA TYR A 147 -4.46 21.32 13.18
C TYR A 147 -4.18 22.43 12.17
N GLY A 148 -3.25 23.34 12.47
CA GLY A 148 -2.83 24.40 11.54
C GLY A 148 -2.23 23.84 10.25
N LEU A 149 -1.33 22.87 10.35
CA LEU A 149 -0.73 22.18 9.21
C LEU A 149 -1.79 21.43 8.39
N ALA A 150 -2.70 20.71 9.06
CA ALA A 150 -3.78 19.98 8.39
C ALA A 150 -4.71 20.92 7.61
N ALA A 151 -5.08 22.05 8.21
CA ALA A 151 -5.89 23.08 7.55
C ALA A 151 -5.15 23.68 6.34
N ALA A 152 -3.85 23.99 6.47
CA ALA A 152 -3.04 24.48 5.37
C ALA A 152 -2.96 23.46 4.22
N CYS A 153 -2.70 22.19 4.51
CA CYS A 153 -2.69 21.10 3.53
C CYS A 153 -4.07 20.94 2.85
N PHE A 154 -5.16 21.04 3.61
CA PHE A 154 -6.51 20.94 3.08
C PHE A 154 -6.84 22.09 2.12
N VAL A 155 -6.58 23.34 2.53
CA VAL A 155 -6.79 24.53 1.68
C VAL A 155 -5.92 24.45 0.42
N LEU A 156 -4.65 24.06 0.55
CA LEU A 156 -3.75 23.89 -0.58
C LEU A 156 -4.26 22.83 -1.55
N THR A 157 -4.76 21.71 -1.03
CA THR A 157 -5.31 20.62 -1.85
C THR A 157 -6.56 21.07 -2.60
N LEU A 158 -7.47 21.80 -1.95
CA LEU A 158 -8.67 22.33 -2.59
C LEU A 158 -8.34 23.39 -3.65
N ALA A 159 -7.42 24.30 -3.36
CA ALA A 159 -7.02 25.37 -4.29
C ALA A 159 -6.35 24.82 -5.56
N LEU A 160 -5.70 23.66 -5.48
CA LEU A 160 -5.00 23.02 -6.58
C LEU A 160 -5.71 21.77 -7.11
N LEU A 161 -6.95 21.53 -6.69
CA LEU A 161 -7.70 20.37 -7.10
C LEU A 161 -7.91 20.38 -8.63
N GLY A 162 -7.54 19.29 -9.30
CA GLY A 162 -7.60 19.18 -10.76
C GLY A 162 -6.47 19.89 -11.52
N ASN A 163 -5.55 20.59 -10.82
CA ASN A 163 -4.42 21.26 -11.45
C ASN A 163 -3.32 20.27 -11.86
N ARG A 164 -3.24 19.96 -13.16
CA ARG A 164 -2.19 19.08 -13.72
C ARG A 164 -0.81 19.72 -13.82
N LYS A 165 -0.71 21.04 -13.67
CA LYS A 165 0.58 21.76 -13.68
C LYS A 165 1.25 21.73 -12.30
N TYR A 166 0.44 21.80 -11.24
CA TYR A 166 0.89 21.79 -9.85
C TYR A 166 0.09 20.73 -9.07
N PRO A 167 0.46 19.45 -9.16
CA PRO A 167 -0.25 18.39 -8.47
C PRO A 167 -0.19 18.58 -6.96
N PRO A 168 -1.35 18.55 -6.26
CA PRO A 168 -1.42 18.94 -4.85
C PRO A 168 -0.59 18.03 -3.93
N ALA A 169 -0.53 16.72 -4.20
CA ALA A 169 0.16 15.77 -3.31
C ALA A 169 1.66 16.07 -3.16
N LEU A 170 2.33 16.50 -4.23
CA LEU A 170 3.75 16.89 -4.18
C LEU A 170 3.99 18.08 -3.26
N LEU A 171 3.10 19.08 -3.33
CA LEU A 171 3.21 20.29 -2.53
C LEU A 171 2.83 20.04 -1.06
N VAL A 172 1.82 19.19 -0.82
CA VAL A 172 1.47 18.73 0.53
C VAL A 172 2.65 17.98 1.17
N ILE A 173 3.29 17.07 0.43
CA ILE A 173 4.46 16.36 0.95
C ILE A 173 5.64 17.30 1.16
N LEU A 174 5.93 18.19 0.21
CA LEU A 174 6.98 19.18 0.38
C LEU A 174 6.77 20.03 1.64
N LEU A 175 5.53 20.50 1.85
CA LEU A 175 5.16 21.23 3.06
C LEU A 175 5.38 20.40 4.32
N GLY A 176 4.98 19.13 4.31
CA GLY A 176 5.20 18.19 5.41
C GLY A 176 6.69 17.94 5.69
N VAL A 177 7.52 17.77 4.66
CA VAL A 177 8.98 17.60 4.80
C VAL A 177 9.62 18.87 5.38
N VAL A 178 9.27 20.04 4.85
CA VAL A 178 9.78 21.32 5.37
C VAL A 178 9.37 21.50 6.84
N TYR A 179 8.12 21.23 7.18
CA TYR A 179 7.65 21.28 8.57
C TYR A 179 8.41 20.30 9.47
N ALA A 180 8.63 19.06 9.01
CA ALA A 180 9.38 18.07 9.76
C ALA A 180 10.84 18.52 10.00
N LEU A 181 11.52 19.03 8.97
CA LEU A 181 12.90 19.51 9.06
C LEU A 181 13.06 20.70 10.01
N LEU A 182 12.07 21.59 10.06
CA LEU A 182 12.13 22.79 10.90
C LEU A 182 11.82 22.51 12.38
N PHE A 183 10.92 21.55 12.66
CA PHE A 183 10.32 21.42 13.99
C PHE A 183 10.49 20.05 14.65
N ASN A 184 10.78 18.98 13.91
CA ASN A 184 10.73 17.61 14.43
C ASN A 184 12.00 16.80 14.21
N VAL A 185 12.81 17.13 13.20
CA VAL A 185 13.97 16.31 12.81
C VAL A 185 15.25 16.84 13.46
N ASP A 186 15.94 15.96 14.17
CA ASP A 186 17.33 16.18 14.59
C ASP A 186 18.27 15.89 13.41
N LEU A 187 18.87 16.94 12.85
CA LEU A 187 19.82 16.86 11.74
C LEU A 187 21.07 16.03 12.11
N GLY A 188 21.46 15.99 13.38
CA GLY A 188 22.57 15.16 13.86
C GLY A 188 22.22 13.66 13.83
N ALA A 189 20.95 13.31 14.08
CA ALA A 189 20.47 11.94 13.96
C ALA A 189 20.41 11.48 12.49
N LEU A 190 20.06 12.37 11.55
CA LEU A 190 20.09 12.08 10.12
C LEU A 190 21.49 11.66 9.65
N GLY A 191 22.53 12.39 10.06
CA GLY A 191 23.92 12.07 9.68
C GLY A 191 24.37 10.68 10.15
N ARG A 192 23.89 10.23 11.33
CA ARG A 192 24.15 8.88 11.85
C ARG A 192 23.33 7.79 11.16
N GLY A 193 22.23 8.15 10.50
CA GLY A 193 21.36 7.23 9.78
C GLY A 193 21.82 6.92 8.35
N ILE A 194 22.84 7.62 7.84
CA ILE A 194 23.38 7.35 6.51
C ILE A 194 24.23 6.08 6.57
N GLY A 195 23.76 5.04 5.88
CA GLY A 195 24.45 3.78 5.75
C GLY A 195 24.06 3.06 4.47
N PHE A 196 24.87 2.09 4.06
CA PHE A 196 24.56 1.19 2.96
C PHE A 196 24.43 -0.22 3.51
N THR A 197 23.24 -0.80 3.37
CA THR A 197 22.97 -2.19 3.74
C THR A 197 22.25 -2.87 2.58
N LEU A 198 22.67 -4.10 2.28
CA LEU A 198 22.00 -4.92 1.30
C LEU A 198 20.83 -5.66 1.97
N PRO A 199 19.72 -5.89 1.25
CA PRO A 199 18.66 -6.74 1.74
C PRO A 199 19.20 -8.12 2.11
N HIS A 200 18.77 -8.65 3.26
CA HIS A 200 19.13 -9.99 3.68
C HIS A 200 17.96 -10.94 3.49
N ILE A 201 18.25 -12.16 3.05
CA ILE A 201 17.23 -13.19 2.88
C ILE A 201 16.99 -13.83 4.24
N SER A 202 15.74 -13.80 4.71
CA SER A 202 15.30 -14.50 5.91
C SER A 202 14.33 -15.60 5.53
N VAL A 203 14.69 -16.85 5.79
CA VAL A 203 13.81 -18.01 5.58
C VAL A 203 13.10 -18.32 6.91
N PRO A 204 11.77 -18.16 7.00
CA PRO A 204 11.04 -18.50 8.22
C PRO A 204 11.05 -20.02 8.45
N ASN A 205 11.12 -20.45 9.70
CA ASN A 205 10.97 -21.87 10.02
C ASN A 205 9.49 -22.28 9.96
N THR A 206 9.23 -23.59 9.94
CA THR A 206 7.88 -24.14 9.82
C THR A 206 6.94 -23.72 10.95
N ALA A 207 7.45 -23.56 12.17
CA ALA A 207 6.62 -23.14 13.30
C ALA A 207 6.15 -21.68 13.13
N ASP A 208 7.05 -20.78 12.71
CA ASP A 208 6.72 -19.39 12.41
C ASP A 208 5.71 -19.28 11.24
N VAL A 209 5.83 -20.15 10.22
CA VAL A 209 4.87 -20.23 9.12
C VAL A 209 3.49 -20.69 9.61
N LEU A 210 3.42 -21.72 10.45
CA LEU A 210 2.16 -22.21 11.00
C LEU A 210 1.48 -21.18 11.91
N THR A 211 2.26 -20.53 12.77
CA THR A 211 1.73 -19.43 13.61
C THR A 211 1.29 -18.26 12.75
N GLY A 212 2.10 -17.84 11.78
CA GLY A 212 1.77 -16.76 10.85
C GLY A 212 0.55 -17.08 9.98
N LEU A 213 0.38 -18.33 9.57
CA LEU A 213 -0.81 -18.79 8.84
C LEU A 213 -2.08 -18.52 9.65
N VAL A 214 -2.12 -18.99 10.89
CA VAL A 214 -3.31 -18.91 11.74
C VAL A 214 -3.54 -17.50 12.24
N ALA A 215 -2.49 -16.86 12.76
CA ALA A 215 -2.59 -15.56 13.41
C ALA A 215 -2.70 -14.40 12.40
N LEU A 216 -2.07 -14.51 11.23
CA LEU A 216 -1.96 -13.39 10.28
C LEU A 216 -2.66 -13.68 8.94
N ALA A 217 -2.33 -14.78 8.27
CA ALA A 217 -2.79 -15.04 6.89
C ALA A 217 -4.30 -15.26 6.80
N LEU A 218 -4.87 -16.10 7.68
CA LEU A 218 -6.31 -16.40 7.67
C LEU A 218 -7.17 -15.14 7.90
N PRO A 219 -6.92 -14.28 8.91
CA PRO A 219 -7.65 -13.01 9.05
C PRO A 219 -7.44 -12.03 7.90
N GLN A 220 -6.25 -12.03 7.29
CA GLN A 220 -5.88 -11.11 6.22
C GLN A 220 -6.51 -11.49 4.87
N LEU A 221 -6.83 -12.77 4.64
CA LEU A 221 -7.38 -13.24 3.38
C LEU A 221 -8.63 -12.46 2.93
N PRO A 222 -9.74 -12.38 3.71
CA PRO A 222 -10.95 -11.69 3.26
C PRO A 222 -10.69 -10.22 2.92
N LEU A 223 -9.86 -9.56 3.71
CA LEU A 223 -9.50 -8.15 3.49
C LEU A 223 -8.70 -7.97 2.20
N SER A 224 -7.77 -8.88 1.91
CA SER A 224 -6.95 -8.83 0.70
C SER A 224 -7.77 -9.13 -0.55
N LEU A 225 -8.69 -10.09 -0.45
CA LEU A 225 -9.66 -10.36 -1.51
C LEU A 225 -10.50 -9.13 -1.81
N GLY A 226 -11.09 -8.53 -0.78
CA GLY A 226 -11.94 -7.35 -0.95
C GLY A 226 -11.19 -6.13 -1.48
N ASN A 227 -10.09 -5.77 -0.82
CA ASN A 227 -9.35 -4.53 -1.09
C ASN A 227 -8.33 -4.71 -2.24
N SER A 228 -7.35 -5.60 -2.07
CA SER A 228 -6.23 -5.71 -3.00
C SER A 228 -6.60 -6.38 -4.33
N ILE A 229 -7.63 -7.23 -4.37
CA ILE A 229 -8.07 -7.92 -5.58
C ILE A 229 -9.33 -7.27 -6.20
N LEU A 230 -10.47 -7.32 -5.50
CA LEU A 230 -11.76 -6.94 -6.08
C LEU A 230 -11.90 -5.43 -6.27
N ALA A 231 -11.53 -4.63 -5.25
CA ALA A 231 -11.57 -3.18 -5.35
C ALA A 231 -10.54 -2.65 -6.37
N THR A 232 -9.33 -3.21 -6.41
CA THR A 232 -8.33 -2.88 -7.44
C THR A 232 -8.82 -3.20 -8.84
N ARG A 233 -9.44 -4.38 -9.04
CA ARG A 233 -10.04 -4.77 -10.33
C ARG A 233 -11.15 -3.81 -10.73
N GLN A 234 -12.02 -3.42 -9.79
CA GLN A 234 -13.09 -2.46 -10.07
C GLN A 234 -12.55 -1.06 -10.43
N ILE A 235 -11.55 -0.54 -9.70
CA ILE A 235 -10.91 0.75 -10.01
C ILE A 235 -10.24 0.69 -11.39
N THR A 236 -9.60 -0.43 -11.71
CA THR A 236 -8.97 -0.64 -13.02
C THR A 236 -10.01 -0.59 -14.14
N GLU A 237 -11.17 -1.23 -13.95
CA GLU A 237 -12.27 -1.17 -14.93
C GLU A 237 -12.87 0.24 -15.06
N ASP A 238 -12.99 0.98 -13.96
CA ASP A 238 -13.56 2.32 -13.95
C ASP A 238 -12.63 3.35 -14.61
N LEU A 239 -11.32 3.31 -14.28
CA LEU A 239 -10.34 4.31 -14.71
C LEU A 239 -9.63 3.93 -16.02
N PHE A 240 -9.51 2.64 -16.31
CA PHE A 240 -8.80 2.11 -17.48
C PHE A 240 -9.66 1.07 -18.23
N PRO A 241 -10.87 1.42 -18.71
CA PRO A 241 -11.82 0.47 -19.32
C PRO A 241 -11.27 -0.23 -20.57
N ARG A 242 -10.27 0.35 -21.25
CA ARG A 242 -9.59 -0.25 -22.42
C ARG A 242 -8.46 -1.21 -22.03
N ARG A 243 -8.14 -1.36 -20.73
CA ARG A 243 -7.07 -2.22 -20.20
C ARG A 243 -7.62 -3.15 -19.13
N ALA A 244 -8.55 -4.01 -19.54
CA ALA A 244 -9.15 -4.97 -18.63
C ALA A 244 -8.09 -5.89 -18.01
N VAL A 245 -8.04 -5.90 -16.67
CA VAL A 245 -7.20 -6.80 -15.88
C VAL A 245 -8.11 -7.74 -15.10
N GLY A 246 -7.93 -9.04 -15.30
CA GLY A 246 -8.71 -10.06 -14.60
C GLY A 246 -8.26 -10.27 -13.15
N VAL A 247 -9.20 -10.72 -12.31
CA VAL A 247 -8.98 -11.12 -10.90
C VAL A 247 -7.78 -12.05 -10.79
N ARG A 248 -7.70 -13.10 -11.63
CA ARG A 248 -6.58 -14.05 -11.64
C ARG A 248 -5.21 -13.40 -11.72
N LYS A 249 -5.05 -12.43 -12.63
CA LYS A 249 -3.75 -11.80 -12.89
C LYS A 249 -3.33 -10.98 -11.66
N ILE A 250 -4.26 -10.24 -11.07
CA ILE A 250 -4.02 -9.46 -9.84
C ILE A 250 -3.68 -10.41 -8.68
N SER A 251 -4.38 -11.54 -8.56
CA SER A 251 -4.11 -12.52 -7.51
C SER A 251 -2.77 -13.24 -7.68
N LEU A 252 -2.36 -13.54 -8.90
CA LEU A 252 -1.04 -14.10 -9.17
C LEU A 252 0.07 -13.11 -8.83
N THR A 253 -0.08 -11.83 -9.20
CA THR A 253 0.90 -10.83 -8.80
C THR A 253 0.89 -10.64 -7.30
N TYR A 254 -0.27 -10.55 -6.65
CA TYR A 254 -0.36 -10.45 -5.20
C TYR A 254 0.35 -11.63 -4.51
N ALA A 255 0.18 -12.86 -5.01
CA ALA A 255 0.80 -14.04 -4.42
C ALA A 255 2.33 -14.06 -4.50
N LEU A 256 2.91 -13.35 -5.46
CA LEU A 256 4.35 -13.24 -5.67
C LEU A 256 5.00 -12.13 -4.83
N MET A 257 4.20 -11.21 -4.29
CA MET A 257 4.64 -9.97 -3.64
C MET A 257 4.53 -10.08 -2.12
#